data_AF-A0A382TZF7-F1
#
_entry.id   AF-A0A382TZF7-F1
#
_cell.length_a   1.000
_cell.length_b   1.000
_cell.length_c   1.000
_cell.angle_alpha   90.00
_cell.angle_beta   90.00
_cell.angle_gamma   90.00
#
_symmetry.space_group_name_H-M   'P 1'
#
loop_
_entity.id
_entity.type
_entity.pdbx_description
1 polymer ?
#
loop_
_entity_poly.entity_id
_entity_poly.type
_entity_poly.pdbx_seq_one_letter_code
_entity_poly.pdbx_strand_id
1 'polypeptide(L)' 'RQSVNLWQNMDAASGGNRPMELLSTHPAPQTRIDNLQANMPNAYADYQATAYRPNCRSK' A
#
# COMPACT_ATOMS: atom_id res chain seq x y z
N ARG A 1 -1.45 -4.08 5.66
CA ARG A 1 -2.92 -4.06 5.42
C ARG A 1 -3.50 -2.64 5.39
N GLN A 2 -3.20 -1.76 6.35
CA GLN A 2 -3.69 -0.35 6.35
C GLN A 2 -3.38 0.42 5.06
N SER A 3 -2.22 0.18 4.45
CA SER A 3 -1.85 0.79 3.16
C SER A 3 -2.84 0.48 2.04
N VAL A 4 -3.43 -0.73 1.99
CA VAL A 4 -4.41 -1.10 0.96
C VAL A 4 -5.66 -0.23 1.08
N ASN A 5 -6.16 -0.06 2.31
CA ASN A 5 -7.33 0.78 2.58
C ASN A 5 -7.09 2.25 2.20
N LEU A 6 -5.88 2.76 2.45
CA LEU A 6 -5.51 4.11 2.01
C LEU A 6 -5.65 4.27 0.49
N TRP A 7 -5.11 3.32 -0.29
CA TRP A 7 -5.17 3.39 -1.75
C TRP A 7 -6.58 3.19 -2.30
N GLN A 8 -7.41 2.37 -1.63
CA GLN A 8 -8.84 2.25 -1.95
C GLN A 8 -9.58 3.57 -1.71
N ASN A 9 -9.30 4.26 -0.60
CA ASN A 9 -9.90 5.56 -0.30
C ASN A 9 -9.42 6.64 -1.29
N MET A 10 -8.16 6.62 -1.69
CA MET A 10 -7.62 7.53 -2.71
C MET A 10 -8.23 7.29 -4.09
N ASP A 11 -8.51 6.03 -4.45
CA ASP A 11 -9.23 5.69 -5.68
C ASP A 11 -10.68 6.21 -5.64
N ALA A 12 -11.40 5.94 -4.56
CA ALA A 12 -12.76 6.43 -4.36
C ALA A 12 -12.83 7.97 -4.38
N ALA A 13 -11.86 8.66 -3.77
CA ALA A 13 -11.77 10.12 -3.77
C ALA A 13 -11.40 10.72 -5.13
N SER A 14 -10.79 9.93 -6.03
CA SER A 14 -10.39 10.39 -7.37
C SER A 14 -11.58 10.56 -8.32
N GLY A 15 -12.74 9.95 -8.03
CA GLY A 15 -13.94 10.06 -8.86
C GLY A 15 -13.75 9.63 -10.32
N GLY A 16 -12.78 8.78 -10.62
CA GLY A 16 -12.44 8.33 -11.98
C GLY A 16 -11.61 9.32 -12.81
N ASN A 17 -11.32 10.52 -12.32
CA ASN A 17 -10.62 11.56 -13.08
C ASN A 17 -9.11 11.55 -12.84
N ARG A 18 -8.46 10.43 -13.14
CA ARG A 18 -7.00 10.27 -12.97
C ARG A 18 -6.26 10.31 -14.30
N PRO A 19 -5.11 11.00 -14.37
CA PRO A 19 -4.22 10.88 -15.51
C PRO A 19 -3.79 9.42 -15.68
N MET A 20 -3.58 9.00 -16.94
CA MET A 20 -3.02 7.68 -17.23
C MET A 20 -1.70 7.48 -16.47
N GLU A 21 -1.40 6.24 -16.09
CA GLU A 21 -0.17 5.92 -15.35
C GLU A 21 1.09 6.42 -16.07
N LEU A 22 1.14 6.30 -17.40
CA LEU A 22 2.26 6.75 -18.23
C LEU A 22 2.57 8.25 -18.05
N LEU A 23 1.56 9.05 -17.71
CA LEU A 23 1.65 10.49 -17.52
C LEU A 23 1.68 10.89 -16.05
N SER A 24 1.68 9.92 -15.13
CA SER A 24 1.62 10.14 -13.69
C SER A 24 2.96 9.85 -13.03
N THR A 25 3.34 10.65 -12.04
CA THR A 25 4.49 10.35 -11.15
C THR A 25 4.17 9.25 -10.13
N HIS A 26 2.94 8.74 -10.14
CA HIS A 26 2.45 7.73 -9.22
C HIS A 26 1.74 6.59 -9.98
N PRO A 27 1.88 5.33 -9.54
CA PRO A 27 1.14 4.21 -10.11
C PRO A 27 -0.37 4.38 -9.91
N ALA A 28 -1.18 3.79 -10.79
CA ALA A 28 -2.63 3.70 -10.62
C ALA A 28 -2.93 3.00 -9.30
N PRO A 29 -4.04 3.37 -8.65
CA PRO A 29 -4.33 2.86 -7.33
C PRO A 29 -4.60 1.36 -7.40
N GLN A 30 -5.25 0.86 -8.46
CA GLN A 30 -5.47 -0.56 -8.67
C GLN A 30 -4.16 -1.35 -8.78
N THR A 31 -3.26 -0.94 -9.69
CA THR A 31 -1.93 -1.54 -9.84
C THR A 31 -1.18 -1.56 -8.50
N ARG A 32 -1.28 -0.48 -7.72
CA ARG A 32 -0.64 -0.39 -6.40
C ARG A 32 -1.29 -1.31 -5.36
N ILE A 33 -2.62 -1.41 -5.36
CA ILE A 33 -3.39 -2.30 -4.47
C ILE A 33 -3.02 -3.76 -4.75
N ASP A 34 -3.00 -4.17 -6.02
CA ASP A 34 -2.69 -5.55 -6.42
C ASP A 34 -1.27 -5.92 -5.98
N ASN A 35 -0.30 -5.04 -6.22
CA ASN A 35 1.06 -5.21 -5.75
C ASN A 35 1.16 -5.28 -4.22
N LEU A 36 0.44 -4.43 -3.49
CA LEU A 36 0.45 -4.46 -2.03
C LEU A 36 -0.16 -5.74 -1.48
N GLN A 37 -1.22 -6.26 -2.09
CA GLN A 37 -1.86 -7.51 -1.71
C GLN A 37 -0.94 -8.71 -2.00
N ALA A 38 -0.34 -8.76 -3.19
CA ALA A 38 0.57 -9.83 -3.59
C ALA A 38 1.83 -9.91 -2.70
N ASN A 39 2.36 -8.76 -2.27
CA ASN A 39 3.55 -8.71 -1.42
C ASN A 39 3.26 -8.84 0.08
N MET A 40 2.00 -8.75 0.51
CA MET A 40 1.61 -8.79 1.92
C MET A 40 2.04 -10.08 2.66
N PRO A 41 1.93 -11.29 2.07
CA PRO A 41 2.35 -12.52 2.74
C PRO A 41 3.84 -12.52 3.07
N ASN A 42 4.69 -12.14 2.11
CA ASN A 42 6.15 -12.08 2.30
C ASN A 42 6.52 -11.02 3.34
N ALA A 43 5.93 -9.82 3.25
CA ALA A 43 6.15 -8.76 4.23
C ALA A 43 5.74 -9.18 5.66
N TYR A 44 4.68 -9.98 5.80
CA TYR A 44 4.26 -10.51 7.09
C TYR A 44 5.21 -11.60 7.59
N ALA A 45 5.70 -12.47 6.72
CA ALA A 45 6.71 -13.46 7.07
C ALA A 45 8.00 -12.79 7.58
N ASP A 46 8.50 -11.78 6.87
CA ASP A 46 9.67 -10.99 7.28
C ASP A 46 9.43 -10.31 8.64
N TYR A 47 8.25 -9.70 8.82
CA TYR A 47 7.85 -9.07 10.09
C TYR A 47 7.79 -10.06 11.27
N GLN A 48 7.45 -11.32 11.01
CA GLN A 48 7.40 -12.36 12.04
C GLN A 48 8.78 -12.96 12.32
N ALA A 49 9.64 -13.04 11.31
CA ALA A 49 11.00 -13.55 11.41
C ALA A 49 11.97 -12.56 12.12
N THR A 50 11.65 -11.27 12.14
CA THR A 50 12.48 -10.29 12.87
C THR A 50 12.35 -10.45 14.39
N ALA A 51 13.48 -10.78 15.02
CA ALA A 51 13.64 -10.79 16.48
C ALA A 51 13.77 -9.38 17.08
N TYR A 52 14.21 -8.39 16.30
CA TYR A 52 14.36 -7.01 16.76
C TYR A 52 13.09 -6.21 16.47
N ARG A 53 12.26 -6.06 17.51
CA ARG A 53 11.09 -5.19 17.50
C ARG A 53 11.43 -3.92 18.28
N PRO A 54 11.75 -2.80 17.62
CA PRO A 54 12.02 -1.56 18.32
C PRO A 54 10.81 -1.16 19.15
N ASN A 55 11.03 -0.74 20.40
CA ASN A 55 9.99 -0.21 21.29
C ASN A 55 9.56 1.20 20.84
N CYS A 56 9.00 1.28 19.64
CA CYS A 56 8.37 2.49 19.13
C CYS A 56 7.17 2.80 20.02
N ARG A 57 7.29 3.83 20.86
CA ARG A 57 6.15 4.35 21.63
C ARG A 57 5.14 4.93 20.64
N SER A 58 3.92 4.39 20.63
CA SER A 58 2.79 5.05 19.98
C SER A 58 2.57 6.39 20.69
N LYS A 59 2.84 7.49 19.98
CA LYS A 59 2.44 8.82 20.44
C LYS A 59 0.92 8.96 20.40
#